data_AF-A0A520YAK3-F1
#
_entry.id   AF-A0A520YAK3-F1
#
_cell.length_a   1.000
_cell.length_b   1.000
_cell.length_c   1.000
_cell.angle_alpha   90.00
_cell.angle_beta   90.00
_cell.angle_gamma   90.00
#
_symmetry.space_group_name_H-M   'P 1'
#
loop_
_entity.id
_entity.type
_entity.pdbx_description
1 polymer ?
#
loop_
_entity_poly.entity_id
_entity_poly.type
_entity_poly.pdbx_seq_one_letter_code
_entity_poly.pdbx_strand_id
1 'polypeptide(L)' 'MPQPSSHYTQANGLRLHYLESGAPDPNVPPILLLHGFPTNSHLYRNILP' A
#
# COMPACT_ATOMS: atom_id res chain seq x y z
N MET A 1 -10.05 11.42 -6.81
CA MET A 1 -8.95 10.43 -6.99
C MET A 1 -9.45 9.11 -6.42
N PRO A 2 -9.05 7.95 -6.95
CA PRO A 2 -9.55 6.66 -6.46
C PRO A 2 -9.07 6.45 -5.01
N GLN A 3 -10.00 6.12 -4.11
CA GLN A 3 -9.69 5.87 -2.71
C GLN A 3 -8.76 4.66 -2.56
N PRO A 4 -7.92 4.61 -1.51
CA PRO A 4 -7.08 3.46 -1.26
C PRO A 4 -7.91 2.20 -1.05
N SER A 5 -7.52 1.13 -1.73
CA SER A 5 -8.15 -0.18 -1.64
C SER A 5 -7.30 -1.12 -0.78
N SER A 6 -7.97 -1.92 0.06
CA SER A 6 -7.31 -2.88 0.95
C SER A 6 -7.08 -4.21 0.25
N HIS A 7 -5.86 -4.71 0.35
CA HIS A 7 -5.44 -5.96 -0.27
C HIS A 7 -4.66 -6.85 0.70
N TYR A 8 -4.58 -8.13 0.36
CA TYR A 8 -3.74 -9.11 1.05
C TYR A 8 -2.90 -9.89 0.05
N THR A 9 -1.69 -10.27 0.46
CA THR A 9 -0.84 -11.18 -0.31
C THR A 9 -0.18 -12.21 0.60
N GLN A 10 0.21 -13.34 0.03
CA GLN A 10 0.94 -14.41 0.72
C GLN A 10 2.42 -14.30 0.36
N ALA A 11 3.29 -14.14 1.36
CA ALA A 11 4.73 -14.14 1.17
C ALA A 11 5.41 -14.88 2.33
N ASN A 12 6.29 -15.83 2.03
CA ASN A 12 7.02 -16.63 3.03
C ASN A 12 6.12 -17.25 4.11
N GLY A 13 4.92 -17.73 3.74
CA GLY A 13 3.95 -18.32 4.67
C GLY A 13 3.18 -17.31 5.53
N LEU A 14 3.41 -16.00 5.36
CA LEU A 14 2.73 -14.93 6.08
C LEU A 14 1.69 -14.25 5.18
N ARG A 15 0.57 -13.87 5.78
CA ARG A 15 -0.45 -13.02 5.14
C ARG A 15 -0.15 -11.55 5.42
N LEU A 16 0.23 -10.82 4.39
CA LEU A 16 0.57 -9.40 4.46
C LEU A 16 -0.62 -8.55 3.99
N HIS A 17 -0.98 -7.53 4.76
CA HIS A 17 -1.96 -6.51 4.36
C HIS A 17 -1.25 -5.30 3.78
N TYR A 18 -1.79 -4.72 2.71
CA TYR A 18 -1.30 -3.47 2.12
C TYR A 18 -2.45 -2.65 1.53
N LEU A 19 -2.19 -1.35 1.33
CA LEU A 19 -3.11 -0.44 0.64
C LEU A 19 -2.53 -0.13 -0.74
N GLU A 20 -3.41 -0.10 -1.75
CA GLU A 20 -3.08 0.30 -3.12
C GLU A 20 -3.97 1.48 -3.54
N SER A 21 -3.36 2.52 -4.10
CA SER A 21 -4.05 3.68 -4.68
C SER A 21 -3.37 4.08 -6.00
N GLY A 22 -4.14 4.68 -6.90
CA GLY A 22 -3.74 4.98 -8.27
C GLY A 22 -4.14 3.91 -9.28
N ALA A 23 -3.97 4.23 -10.57
CA ALA A 23 -4.20 3.27 -11.65
C ALA A 23 -2.89 2.52 -11.94
N PRO A 24 -2.90 1.18 -11.98
CA PRO A 24 -1.71 0.42 -12.35
C PRO A 24 -1.34 0.71 -13.81
N ASP A 25 -0.18 1.32 -14.03
CA ASP A 25 0.41 1.55 -15.35
C ASP A 25 1.73 0.75 -15.44
N PRO A 26 1.86 -0.23 -16.35
CA PRO A 26 3.08 -1.02 -16.49
C PRO A 26 4.31 -0.19 -16.91
N ASN A 27 4.11 1.04 -17.41
CA ASN A 27 5.20 1.95 -17.81
C ASN A 27 5.62 2.89 -16.68
N VAL A 28 4.96 2.85 -15.52
CA VAL A 28 5.26 3.71 -14.37
C VAL A 28 5.66 2.85 -13.18
N PRO A 29 6.86 3.05 -12.61
CA PRO A 29 7.28 2.28 -11.43
C PRO A 29 6.43 2.64 -10.22
N PRO A 30 6.06 1.65 -9.38
CA PRO A 30 5.32 1.92 -8.15
C PRO A 30 6.21 2.59 -7.10
N ILE A 31 5.58 3.36 -6.20
CA ILE A 31 6.21 3.88 -4.99
C ILE A 31 5.80 2.96 -3.82
N LEU A 32 6.80 2.43 -3.10
CA LEU A 32 6.55 1.63 -1.90
C LEU A 32 6.75 2.47 -0.64
N LEU A 33 5.70 2.58 0.17
CA LEU A 33 5.72 3.29 1.45
C LEU A 33 5.78 2.29 2.61
N LEU A 34 6.85 2.35 3.40
CA LEU A 34 7.11 1.42 4.51
C LEU A 34 6.99 2.13 5.86
N HIS A 35 5.98 1.76 6.64
CA HIS A 35 5.80 2.31 7.97
C HIS A 35 6.82 1.73 8.97
N GLY A 36 7.05 2.44 10.07
CA GLY A 36 7.86 1.96 11.20
C GLY A 36 7.02 1.55 12.40
N PHE A 37 7.69 1.27 13.51
CA PHE A 37 7.05 1.09 14.82
C PHE A 37 6.86 2.47 15.49
N PRO A 38 5.73 2.75 16.19
CA PRO A 38 4.56 1.89 16.46
C PRO A 38 3.38 2.16 15.51
N THR A 39 3.64 2.35 14.21
CA THR A 39 2.63 2.78 13.22
C THR A 39 2.19 1.64 12.30
N ASN A 40 1.22 1.92 11.42
CA ASN A 40 0.78 1.03 10.33
C ASN A 40 0.53 1.86 9.05
N SER A 41 -0.01 1.25 7.99
CA SER A 41 -0.30 1.92 6.71
C SER A 41 -1.12 3.22 6.84
N HIS A 42 -1.91 3.37 7.91
CA HIS A 42 -2.67 4.58 8.22
C HIS A 42 -1.81 5.84 8.42
N LEU A 43 -0.51 5.67 8.68
CA LEU A 43 0.47 6.77 8.67
C LEU A 43 0.41 7.58 7.37
N TYR A 44 0.18 6.91 6.24
CA TYR A 44 0.21 7.50 4.91
C TYR A 44 -1.16 7.98 4.40
N ARG A 45 -2.21 8.01 5.22
CA ARG A 45 -3.58 8.37 4.77
C ARG A 45 -3.73 9.76 4.15
N ASN A 46 -2.79 10.66 4.41
CA ASN A 46 -2.77 12.02 3.84
C ASN A 46 -1.83 12.13 2.62
N ILE A 47 -1.14 11.04 2.28
CA ILE A 47 -0.22 10.93 1.15
C ILE A 47 -0.84 10.02 0.08
N LEU A 48 -1.46 8.92 0.48
CA LEU A 48 -2.25 8.03 -0.38
C LEU A 48 -3.66 8.64 -0.55
N PRO A 49 -4.01 9.12 -1.76
CA PRO A 49 -5.31 9.71 -2.05
C PRO A 49 -6.39 8.65 -2.29
#